data_AF-P0CJ03-F1
#
_entry.id   AF-P0CJ03-F1
#
_cell.length_a   1.000
_cell.length_b   1.000
_cell.length_c   1.000
_cell.angle_alpha   90.00
_cell.angle_beta   90.00
_cell.angle_gamma   90.00
#
_symmetry.space_group_name_H-M   'P 1'
#
loop_
_entity.id
_entity.type
_entity.pdbx_description
1 polymer ?
#
loop_
_entity_poly.entity_id
_entity_poly.type
_entity_poly.pdbx_seq_one_letter_code
_entity_poly.pdbx_strand_id
1 'polypeptide(L)'
;MRFSIISASLVLIFANVKAFNEEEILEIFCGVPKKLVSRYNQCLIDHGPEIIKKNYEIINSCMKGHLGSETESAMEYVCNKKNVDISIKRCISDKISEEMKEFDRRARLEVWDVLYVCIFKA
;
A
#
# COMPACT_ATOMS: atom_id res chain seq x y z
N MET A 1 -1.23 17.36 -15.99
CA MET A 1 -1.67 17.13 -14.59
C MET A 1 -3.15 16.76 -14.49
N ARG A 2 -4.07 17.35 -15.25
CA ARG A 2 -5.53 17.03 -15.18
C ARG A 2 -5.89 15.59 -15.60
N PHE A 3 -5.19 15.01 -16.59
CA PHE A 3 -5.48 13.65 -17.06
C PHE A 3 -5.25 12.56 -15.99
N SER A 4 -4.19 12.67 -15.17
CA SER A 4 -3.89 11.66 -14.14
C SER A 4 -4.93 11.63 -13.01
N ILE A 5 -5.52 12.78 -12.66
CA ILE A 5 -6.55 12.84 -11.61
C ILE A 5 -7.82 12.15 -12.11
N ILE A 6 -8.21 12.38 -13.37
CA ILE A 6 -9.41 11.74 -13.95
C ILE A 6 -9.23 10.22 -14.00
N SER A 7 -8.07 9.73 -14.43
CA SER A 7 -7.81 8.29 -14.46
C SER A 7 -7.83 7.67 -13.06
N ALA A 8 -7.24 8.33 -12.05
CA ALA A 8 -7.25 7.83 -10.67
C ALA A 8 -8.67 7.76 -10.08
N SER A 9 -9.51 8.78 -10.33
CA SER A 9 -10.91 8.78 -9.90
C SER A 9 -11.72 7.66 -10.55
N LEU A 10 -11.51 7.40 -11.85
CA LEU A 10 -12.20 6.32 -12.55
C LEU A 10 -11.81 4.95 -11.98
N VAL A 11 -10.53 4.73 -11.69
CA VAL A 11 -10.05 3.46 -11.10
C VAL A 11 -10.74 3.17 -9.77
N LEU A 12 -10.93 4.18 -8.92
CA LEU A 12 -11.65 4.01 -7.65
C LEU A 12 -13.14 3.71 -7.81
N ILE A 13 -13.81 4.39 -8.75
CA ILE A 13 -15.21 4.10 -9.08
C ILE A 13 -15.33 2.65 -9.55
N PHE A 14 -14.45 2.24 -10.46
CA PHE A 14 -14.46 0.89 -10.99
C PHE A 14 -14.06 -0.18 -9.96
N ALA A 15 -13.10 0.11 -9.06
CA ALA A 15 -12.76 -0.79 -7.96
C ALA A 15 -13.95 -1.00 -7.01
N ASN A 16 -14.68 0.06 -6.67
CA ASN A 16 -15.90 -0.04 -5.85
C ASN A 16 -17.03 -0.81 -6.53
N VAL A 17 -17.14 -0.71 -7.86
CA VAL A 17 -18.14 -1.45 -8.65
C VAL A 17 -17.71 -2.91 -8.88
N LYS A 18 -16.58 -3.36 -8.30
CA LYS A 18 -15.91 -4.65 -8.62
C LYS A 18 -15.68 -4.83 -10.12
N ALA A 19 -15.57 -3.73 -10.86
CA ALA A 19 -15.27 -3.76 -12.28
C ALA A 19 -13.81 -4.17 -12.52
N PHE A 20 -12.94 -3.96 -11.52
CA PHE A 20 -11.59 -4.49 -11.50
C PHE A 20 -11.44 -5.56 -10.43
N ASN A 21 -10.74 -6.64 -10.78
CA ASN A 21 -10.26 -7.63 -9.82
C ASN A 21 -9.00 -7.12 -9.08
N GLU A 22 -8.55 -7.84 -8.06
CA GLU A 22 -7.39 -7.44 -7.25
C GLU A 22 -6.09 -7.34 -8.08
N GLU A 23 -5.90 -8.23 -9.07
CA GLU A 23 -4.75 -8.21 -9.95
C GLU A 23 -4.76 -6.95 -10.83
N GLU A 24 -5.90 -6.57 -11.39
CA GLU A 24 -6.06 -5.35 -12.20
C GLU A 24 -5.82 -4.08 -11.37
N ILE A 25 -6.32 -4.02 -10.13
CA ILE A 25 -6.05 -2.90 -9.21
C ILE A 25 -4.55 -2.80 -8.92
N LEU A 26 -3.91 -3.95 -8.68
CA LEU A 26 -2.47 -4.00 -8.42
C LEU A 26 -1.67 -3.57 -9.65
N GLU A 27 -2.03 -4.03 -10.85
CA GLU A 27 -1.39 -3.61 -12.10
C GLU A 27 -1.52 -2.10 -12.32
N ILE A 28 -2.69 -1.54 -12.06
CA ILE A 28 -2.90 -0.09 -12.16
C ILE A 28 -2.02 0.64 -11.15
N PHE A 29 -2.05 0.24 -9.87
CA PHE A 29 -1.24 0.84 -8.82
C PHE A 29 0.26 0.78 -9.13
N CYS A 30 0.74 -0.36 -9.61
CA CYS A 30 2.14 -0.59 -9.95
C CYS A 30 2.55 0.05 -11.29
N GLY A 31 1.59 0.43 -12.13
CA GLY A 31 1.79 1.24 -13.33
C GLY A 31 1.87 2.76 -13.05
N VAL A 32 1.46 3.22 -11.87
CA VAL A 32 1.56 4.64 -11.49
C VAL A 32 3.04 5.04 -11.36
N PRO A 33 3.45 6.24 -11.84
CA PRO A 33 4.82 6.73 -11.68
C PRO A 33 5.29 6.65 -10.22
N LYS A 34 6.49 6.08 -10.00
CA LYS A 34 7.05 5.83 -8.65
C LYS A 34 6.99 7.03 -7.70
N LYS A 35 7.19 8.24 -8.24
CA LYS A 35 7.11 9.49 -7.46
C LYS A 35 5.72 9.73 -6.85
N LEU A 36 4.65 9.43 -7.59
CA LEU A 36 3.28 9.59 -7.09
C LEU A 36 2.97 8.51 -6.06
N VAL A 37 3.38 7.26 -6.31
CA VAL A 37 3.19 6.17 -5.34
C VAL A 37 3.97 6.43 -4.06
N SER A 38 5.21 6.92 -4.14
CA SER A 38 6.00 7.30 -2.96
C SER A 38 5.30 8.38 -2.14
N ARG A 39 4.74 9.43 -2.78
CA ARG A 39 3.94 10.45 -2.08
C ARG A 39 2.67 9.90 -1.46
N TYR A 40 1.98 9.02 -2.17
CA TYR A 40 0.81 8.34 -1.67
C TYR A 40 1.15 7.51 -0.41
N ASN A 41 2.20 6.69 -0.49
CA ASN A 41 2.67 5.89 0.64
C ASN A 41 3.14 6.76 1.80
N GLN A 42 3.82 7.88 1.53
CA GLN A 42 4.20 8.83 2.58
C GLN A 42 2.95 9.43 3.25
N CYS A 43 1.94 9.83 2.48
CA CYS A 43 0.67 10.30 3.04
C CYS A 43 0.01 9.24 3.92
N LEU A 44 0.07 7.96 3.53
CA LEU A 44 -0.44 6.85 4.34
C LEU A 44 0.36 6.65 5.63
N ILE A 45 1.68 6.80 5.60
CA ILE A 45 2.53 6.74 6.79
C ILE A 45 2.22 7.93 7.73
N ASP A 46 2.02 9.12 7.17
CA ASP A 46 1.80 10.34 7.95
C ASP A 46 0.39 10.38 8.56
N HIS A 47 -0.64 10.07 7.75
CA HIS A 47 -2.05 10.29 8.07
C HIS A 47 -2.88 9.02 8.20
N GLY A 48 -2.33 7.85 7.88
CA GLY A 48 -3.07 6.60 7.97
C GLY A 48 -3.32 6.13 9.39
N PRO A 49 -4.34 5.27 9.59
CA PRO A 49 -4.55 4.61 10.86
C PRO A 49 -3.35 3.75 11.22
N GLU A 50 -3.22 3.43 12.51
CA GLU A 50 -2.09 2.68 13.06
C GLU A 50 -1.83 1.36 12.33
N ILE A 51 -2.88 0.66 11.87
CA ILE A 51 -2.76 -0.57 11.09
C ILE A 51 -1.95 -0.39 9.79
N ILE A 52 -2.11 0.76 9.11
CA ILE A 52 -1.37 1.03 7.89
C ILE A 52 0.10 1.30 8.24
N LYS A 53 0.34 2.17 9.23
CA LYS A 53 1.71 2.51 9.69
C LYS A 53 2.46 1.23 10.10
N LYS A 54 1.78 0.37 10.85
CA LYS A 54 2.30 -0.91 11.30
C LYS A 54 2.66 -1.85 10.15
N ASN A 55 1.85 -1.90 9.10
CA ASN A 55 2.20 -2.66 7.89
C ASN A 55 3.49 -2.14 7.24
N TYR A 56 3.66 -0.81 7.11
CA TYR A 56 4.90 -0.23 6.57
C TYR A 56 6.11 -0.54 7.44
N GLU A 57 5.98 -0.42 8.77
CA GLU A 57 7.03 -0.79 9.72
C GLU A 57 7.43 -2.26 9.59
N ILE A 58 6.46 -3.16 9.52
CA ILE A 58 6.70 -4.61 9.37
C ILE A 58 7.46 -4.87 8.07
N ILE A 59 6.95 -4.38 6.93
CA ILE A 59 7.57 -4.58 5.62
C ILE A 59 8.99 -4.02 5.62
N ASN A 60 9.16 -2.77 6.06
CA ASN A 60 10.47 -2.12 6.09
C ASN A 60 11.44 -2.86 7.03
N SER A 61 10.99 -3.36 8.17
CA SER A 61 11.83 -4.13 9.10
C SER A 61 12.31 -5.45 8.49
N CYS A 62 11.47 -6.13 7.70
CA CYS A 62 11.82 -7.38 7.02
C CYS A 62 12.68 -7.15 5.76
N MET A 63 12.61 -5.95 5.18
CA MET A 63 13.40 -5.56 4.01
C MET A 63 14.64 -4.74 4.36
N LYS A 64 14.89 -4.50 5.65
CA LYS A 64 15.99 -3.66 6.12
C LYS A 64 17.33 -4.17 5.57
N GLY A 65 18.00 -3.33 4.78
CA GLY A 65 19.24 -3.67 4.08
C GLY A 65 19.10 -3.96 2.58
N HIS A 66 17.87 -4.19 2.08
CA HIS A 66 17.61 -4.34 0.63
C HIS A 66 17.25 -3.01 -0.04
N LEU A 67 16.59 -2.08 0.67
CA LEU A 67 16.08 -0.82 0.13
C LEU A 67 16.25 0.34 1.12
N GLY A 68 16.22 1.58 0.59
CA GLY A 68 16.58 2.79 1.34
C GLY A 68 15.46 3.37 2.20
N SER A 69 14.22 3.39 1.70
CA SER A 69 13.08 3.98 2.41
C SER A 69 11.93 3.00 2.67
N GLU A 70 11.11 3.30 3.69
CA GLU A 70 9.87 2.56 3.99
C GLU A 70 8.94 2.48 2.79
N THR A 71 8.82 3.59 2.04
CA THR A 71 7.96 3.64 0.85
C THR A 71 8.49 2.76 -0.28
N GLU A 72 9.80 2.71 -0.48
CA GLU A 72 10.42 1.84 -1.49
C GLU A 72 10.25 0.36 -1.13
N SER A 73 10.47 -0.01 0.13
CA SER A 73 10.27 -1.36 0.63
C SER A 73 8.82 -1.83 0.41
N ALA A 74 7.85 -1.01 0.79
CA ALA A 74 6.44 -1.33 0.55
C ALA A 74 6.11 -1.47 -0.94
N MET A 75 6.62 -0.57 -1.78
CA MET A 75 6.40 -0.65 -3.23
C MET A 75 7.00 -1.91 -3.84
N GLU A 76 8.22 -2.26 -3.46
CA GLU A 76 8.89 -3.47 -3.95
C GLU A 76 8.13 -4.72 -3.51
N TYR A 77 7.69 -4.79 -2.27
CA TYR A 77 6.90 -5.91 -1.78
C TYR A 77 5.57 -6.07 -2.50
N VAL A 78 4.86 -4.97 -2.74
CA VAL A 78 3.54 -4.98 -3.37
C VAL A 78 3.65 -5.25 -4.88
N CYS A 79 4.50 -4.50 -5.58
CA CYS A 79 4.58 -4.53 -7.04
C CYS A 79 5.51 -5.60 -7.59
N ASN A 80 6.48 -6.05 -6.80
CA ASN A 80 7.44 -7.06 -7.21
C ASN A 80 7.39 -8.32 -6.35
N LYS A 81 6.22 -8.61 -5.74
CA LYS A 81 6.02 -9.71 -4.80
C LYS A 81 6.58 -11.04 -5.27
N LYS A 82 6.51 -11.37 -6.57
CA LYS A 82 7.02 -12.64 -7.10
C LYS A 82 8.54 -12.77 -6.92
N ASN A 83 9.29 -11.68 -7.06
CA ASN A 83 10.76 -11.65 -7.00
C ASN A 83 11.33 -11.41 -5.60
N VAL A 84 10.49 -11.06 -4.62
CA VAL A 84 10.91 -10.95 -3.23
C VAL A 84 11.31 -12.32 -2.67
N ASP A 85 12.45 -12.37 -1.98
CA ASP A 85 12.98 -13.57 -1.33
C ASP A 85 11.96 -14.23 -0.41
N ILE A 86 11.92 -15.56 -0.40
CA ILE A 86 10.98 -16.33 0.42
C ILE A 86 11.15 -16.08 1.93
N SER A 87 12.38 -15.78 2.38
CA SER A 87 12.68 -15.42 3.76
C SER A 87 12.03 -14.09 4.16
N ILE A 88 12.04 -13.09 3.27
CA ILE A 88 11.38 -11.80 3.48
C ILE A 88 9.86 -11.99 3.53
N LYS A 89 9.29 -12.77 2.60
CA LYS A 89 7.84 -13.08 2.60
C LYS A 89 7.41 -13.75 3.91
N ARG A 90 8.22 -14.69 4.39
CA ARG A 90 7.97 -15.38 5.67
C ARG A 90 8.04 -14.40 6.85
N CYS A 91 9.09 -13.56 6.91
CA CYS A 91 9.21 -12.53 7.93
C CYS A 91 7.98 -11.62 7.99
N ILE A 92 7.49 -11.14 6.84
CA ILE A 92 6.31 -10.27 6.77
C ILE A 92 5.07 -11.04 7.26
N SER A 93 4.87 -12.27 6.79
CA SER A 93 3.74 -13.10 7.19
C SER A 93 3.71 -13.36 8.70
N ASP A 94 4.85 -13.75 9.28
CA ASP A 94 4.96 -14.07 10.69
C ASP A 94 4.67 -12.84 11.55
N LYS A 95 5.27 -11.69 11.22
CA LYS A 95 5.03 -10.43 11.92
C LYS A 95 3.61 -9.91 11.79
N ILE A 96 3.00 -10.00 10.60
CA ILE A 96 1.57 -9.66 10.45
C ILE A 96 0.73 -10.56 11.35
N SER A 97 1.01 -11.87 11.36
CA SER A 97 0.25 -12.81 12.17
C SER A 97 0.40 -12.58 13.68
N GLU A 98 1.56 -12.10 14.14
CA GLU A 98 1.86 -11.83 15.54
C GLU A 98 1.35 -10.45 15.97
N GLU A 99 1.70 -9.42 15.23
CA GLU A 99 1.51 -8.02 15.59
C GLU A 99 0.11 -7.49 15.21
N MET A 100 -0.63 -8.16 14.32
CA MET A 100 -1.95 -7.68 13.85
C MET A 100 -3.17 -8.39 14.44
N LYS A 101 -2.99 -9.30 15.42
CA LYS A 101 -4.13 -10.01 16.04
C LYS A 101 -5.14 -9.08 16.70
N GLU A 102 -4.68 -7.93 17.18
CA GLU A 102 -5.46 -7.00 18.00
C GLU A 102 -6.17 -5.91 17.18
N PHE A 103 -5.94 -5.81 15.87
CA PHE A 103 -6.56 -4.75 15.07
C PHE A 103 -8.07 -4.95 14.89
N ASP A 104 -8.83 -4.05 15.50
CA ASP A 104 -10.29 -3.99 15.44
C ASP A 104 -10.80 -3.76 14.01
N ARG A 105 -11.99 -4.30 13.72
CA ARG A 105 -12.74 -4.08 12.49
C ARG A 105 -12.95 -2.60 12.19
N ARG A 106 -13.04 -1.74 13.19
CA ARG A 106 -13.18 -0.28 13.03
C ARG A 106 -12.00 0.34 12.28
N ALA A 107 -10.77 -0.08 12.59
CA ALA A 107 -9.57 0.40 11.92
C ALA A 107 -9.62 0.13 10.40
N ARG A 108 -10.25 -0.98 9.96
CA ARG A 108 -10.41 -1.29 8.53
C ARG A 108 -11.36 -0.35 7.79
N LEU A 109 -12.31 0.31 8.46
CA LEU A 109 -13.18 1.29 7.82
C LEU A 109 -12.44 2.62 7.62
N GLU A 110 -11.68 3.07 8.61
CA GLU A 110 -10.86 4.29 8.55
C GLU A 110 -9.79 4.22 7.46
N VAL A 111 -9.32 3.00 7.13
CA VAL A 111 -8.39 2.78 6.01
C VAL A 111 -8.96 3.38 4.72
N TRP A 112 -10.22 3.11 4.36
CA TRP A 112 -10.77 3.56 3.08
C TRP A 112 -10.83 5.07 2.95
N ASP A 113 -11.20 5.78 4.02
CA ASP A 113 -11.25 7.24 4.02
C ASP A 113 -9.87 7.85 3.81
N VAL A 114 -8.84 7.27 4.46
CA VAL A 114 -7.46 7.73 4.28
C VAL A 114 -6.93 7.37 2.88
N LEU A 115 -7.19 6.17 2.37
CA LEU A 115 -6.78 5.79 1.01
C LEU A 115 -7.32 6.82 -0.01
N TYR A 116 -8.58 7.21 0.13
CA TYR A 116 -9.19 8.24 -0.72
C TYR A 116 -8.47 9.58 -0.59
N VAL A 117 -8.31 10.10 0.63
CA VAL A 117 -7.63 11.39 0.89
C VAL A 117 -6.20 11.40 0.33
N CYS A 118 -5.46 10.31 0.50
CA CYS A 118 -4.06 10.24 0.08
C CYS A 118 -3.89 10.15 -1.44
N ILE A 119 -4.84 9.56 -2.17
CA ILE A 119 -4.80 9.55 -3.65
C ILE A 119 -4.84 10.99 -4.20
N PHE A 120 -5.66 11.87 -3.61
CA PHE A 120 -5.77 13.27 -4.07
C PHE A 120 -4.64 14.18 -3.58
N LYS A 121 -3.86 13.75 -2.57
CA LYS A 121 -2.69 14.48 -2.07
C LYS A 121 -1.37 14.15 -2.81
N ALA A 122 -1.32 13.04 -3.54
CA ALA A 122 -0.11 12.56 -4.24
C ALA A 122 0.22 13.35 -5.53
#